data_AF-A0A451AYK4-F1
#
_entry.id   AF-A0A451AYK4-F1
#
_cell.length_a   1.000
_cell.length_b   1.000
_cell.length_c   1.000
_cell.angle_alpha   90.00
_cell.angle_beta   90.00
_cell.angle_gamma   90.00
#
_symmetry.space_group_name_H-M   'P 1'
#
loop_
_entity.id
_entity.type
_entity.pdbx_description
1 polymer ?
#
loop_
_entity_poly.entity_id
_entity_poly.type
_entity_poly.pdbx_seq_one_letter_code
_entity_poly.pdbx_strand_id
1 'polypeptide(L)'
;MRVCPTRWLRLSGDRIAGSILSTVSLWECLVKYSLGKLPLPDAPETWLSHQRQRHGVAAPDLDEASICHLVKLPPLHRDPFNRMLICQAIEHGLALVTVDEAIRCYLVSVFEAGV
;
A
#
# COMPACT_ATOMS: atom_id res chain seq x y z
N MET A 1 -12.99 11.44 -5.29
CA MET A 1 -11.92 10.65 -5.93
C MET A 1 -12.11 9.19 -5.54
N ARG A 2 -12.90 8.42 -6.30
CA ARG A 2 -13.35 7.04 -5.94
C ARG A 2 -12.86 6.00 -6.94
N VAL A 3 -11.63 6.14 -7.42
CA VAL A 3 -11.09 5.28 -8.49
C VAL A 3 -9.67 4.86 -8.18
N CYS A 4 -9.46 4.23 -7.02
CA CYS A 4 -8.36 3.30 -6.81
C CYS A 4 -8.57 2.59 -5.45
N PRO A 5 -8.82 1.27 -5.42
CA PRO A 5 -8.92 0.50 -4.18
C PRO A 5 -7.53 0.16 -3.63
N THR A 6 -6.55 1.03 -3.83
CA THR A 6 -5.17 0.79 -3.41
C THR A 6 -4.99 1.21 -1.97
N ARG A 7 -4.53 0.26 -1.18
CA ARG A 7 -4.19 0.45 0.23
C ARG A 7 -3.08 1.50 0.31
N TRP A 8 -3.29 2.51 1.15
CA TRP A 8 -2.32 3.59 1.36
C TRP A 8 -1.48 3.27 2.60
N LEU A 9 -0.25 3.78 2.64
CA LEU A 9 0.58 3.81 3.84
C LEU A 9 0.57 5.23 4.41
N ARG A 10 0.78 5.35 5.71
CA ARG A 10 0.95 6.60 6.43
C ARG A 10 2.15 6.53 7.36
N LEU A 11 2.88 7.62 7.48
CA LEU A 11 3.94 7.74 8.48
C LEU A 11 3.32 7.71 9.89
N SER A 12 3.84 6.85 10.76
CA SER A 12 3.36 6.73 12.14
C SER A 12 3.84 7.92 12.98
N GLY A 13 2.95 8.49 13.82
CA GLY A 13 3.32 9.41 14.90
C GLY A 13 3.14 10.92 14.65
N ASP A 14 2.77 11.36 13.45
CA ASP A 14 2.71 12.80 13.15
C ASP A 14 1.31 13.30 12.75
N ARG A 15 0.85 14.39 13.39
CA ARG A 15 -0.45 15.04 13.07
C ARG A 15 -0.48 15.66 11.66
N ILE A 16 0.69 15.78 11.03
CA ILE A 16 0.92 16.30 9.68
C ILE A 16 1.54 15.21 8.76
N ALA A 17 1.38 13.93 9.11
CA ALA A 17 1.98 12.83 8.36
C ALA A 17 1.46 12.77 6.91
N GLY A 18 2.39 12.93 5.95
CA GLY A 18 2.12 12.78 4.52
C GLY A 18 1.66 11.37 4.18
N SER A 19 0.72 11.27 3.24
CA SER A 19 0.28 9.99 2.69
C SER A 19 1.36 9.41 1.78
N ILE A 20 1.52 8.10 1.84
CA ILE A 20 2.47 7.32 1.03
C ILE A 20 1.69 6.34 0.16
N LEU A 21 2.08 6.23 -1.10
CA LEU A 21 1.65 5.18 -2.01
C LEU A 21 2.80 4.19 -2.15
N SER A 22 2.70 3.04 -1.48
CA SER A 22 3.71 1.99 -1.60
C SER A 22 3.91 1.54 -3.05
N THR A 23 5.17 1.24 -3.41
CA THR A 23 5.51 0.54 -4.65
C THR A 23 4.82 -0.83 -4.77
N VAL A 24 4.46 -1.48 -3.65
CA VAL A 24 3.64 -2.71 -3.64
C VAL A 24 2.20 -2.43 -4.10
N SER A 25 1.61 -1.32 -3.67
CA SER A 25 0.27 -0.90 -4.14
C SER A 25 0.30 -0.54 -5.62
N LEU A 26 1.39 0.05 -6.10
CA LEU A 26 1.62 0.28 -7.53
C LEU A 26 1.69 -1.05 -8.29
N TRP A 27 2.44 -2.03 -7.77
CA TRP A 27 2.53 -3.37 -8.35
C TRP A 27 1.15 -4.06 -8.43
N GLU A 28 0.35 -4.00 -7.37
CA GLU A 28 -1.02 -4.51 -7.37
C GLU A 28 -1.90 -3.85 -8.44
N CYS A 29 -1.81 -2.51 -8.56
CA CYS A 29 -2.51 -1.75 -9.61
C CYS A 29 -2.17 -2.24 -11.00
N LEU A 30 -0.88 -2.41 -11.31
CA LEU A 30 -0.40 -2.85 -12.62
C LEU A 30 -0.92 -4.25 -12.96
N VAL A 31 -0.90 -5.17 -12.00
CA VAL A 31 -1.44 -6.53 -12.17
C VAL A 31 -2.96 -6.49 -12.37
N LYS A 32 -3.70 -5.67 -11.63
CA LYS A 32 -5.15 -5.53 -11.83
C LYS A 32 -5.49 -4.91 -13.19
N TYR A 33 -4.70 -3.92 -13.63
CA TYR A 33 -4.87 -3.29 -14.94
C TYR A 33 -4.64 -4.30 -16.08
N SER A 34 -3.56 -5.08 -16.03
CA SER A 34 -3.26 -6.09 -17.07
C SER A 34 -4.31 -7.19 -17.15
N LEU A 35 -4.98 -7.49 -16.04
CA LEU A 35 -6.12 -8.42 -15.96
C LEU A 35 -7.47 -7.78 -16.36
N GLY A 36 -7.50 -6.50 -16.74
CA GLY A 36 -8.73 -5.77 -17.07
C GLY A 36 -9.64 -5.47 -15.87
N LYS A 37 -9.16 -5.69 -14.64
CA LYS A 37 -9.93 -5.51 -13.39
C LYS A 37 -9.85 -4.09 -12.82
N LEU A 38 -8.93 -3.28 -13.33
CA LEU A 38 -8.76 -1.88 -12.96
C LEU A 38 -8.60 -1.05 -14.23
N PRO A 39 -9.70 -0.61 -14.87
CA PRO A 39 -9.60 0.29 -16.00
C PRO A 39 -9.07 1.64 -15.53
N LEU A 40 -8.04 2.14 -16.21
CA LEU A 40 -7.46 3.46 -15.96
C LEU A 40 -7.70 4.36 -17.18
N PRO A 41 -7.80 5.70 -17.00
CA PRO A 41 -8.01 6.64 -18.11
C PRO A 41 -6.87 6.64 -19.13
N ASP A 42 -5.66 6.37 -18.67
CA ASP A 42 -4.43 6.34 -19.46
C ASP A 42 -3.55 5.15 -19.04
N ALA A 43 -2.42 4.97 -19.72
CA ALA A 43 -1.41 3.99 -19.35
C ALA A 43 -1.00 4.13 -17.87
N PRO A 44 -0.93 3.03 -17.10
CA PRO A 44 -0.73 3.07 -15.65
C PRO A 44 0.49 3.84 -15.19
N GLU A 45 1.62 3.69 -15.90
CA GLU A 45 2.90 4.34 -15.61
C GLU A 45 2.79 5.87 -15.66
N THR A 46 1.99 6.40 -16.57
CA THR A 46 1.74 7.84 -16.72
C THR A 46 0.70 8.30 -15.71
N TRP A 47 -0.44 7.61 -15.65
CA TRP A 47 -1.56 8.01 -14.83
C TRP A 47 -1.23 8.00 -13.34
N LEU A 48 -0.65 6.90 -12.83
CA LEU A 48 -0.34 6.74 -11.42
C LEU A 48 0.78 7.69 -10.98
N SER A 49 1.78 7.91 -11.83
CA SER A 49 2.85 8.89 -11.58
C SER A 49 2.29 10.31 -11.47
N HIS A 50 1.40 10.70 -12.38
CA HIS A 50 0.75 12.01 -12.37
C HIS A 50 -0.14 12.19 -11.12
N GLN A 51 -0.95 11.18 -10.76
CA GLN A 51 -1.76 11.24 -9.54
C GLN A 51 -0.87 11.41 -8.30
N ARG A 52 0.22 10.64 -8.20
CA ARG A 52 1.15 10.72 -7.08
C ARG A 52 1.74 12.11 -6.91
N GLN A 53 2.25 12.69 -8.00
CA GLN A 53 2.83 14.05 -8.01
C GLN A 53 1.78 15.10 -7.65
N ARG A 54 0.59 15.02 -8.25
CA ARG A 54 -0.52 15.95 -8.00
C ARG A 54 -0.96 15.98 -6.53
N HIS A 55 -0.87 14.84 -5.83
CA HIS A 55 -1.27 14.71 -4.44
C HIS A 55 -0.10 14.82 -3.44
N GLY A 56 1.12 15.09 -3.91
CA GLY A 56 2.31 15.20 -3.04
C GLY A 56 2.61 13.90 -2.28
N VAL A 57 2.25 12.76 -2.87
CA VAL A 57 2.39 11.45 -2.21
C VAL A 57 3.77 10.88 -2.48
N ALA A 58 4.49 10.46 -1.46
CA ALA A 58 5.75 9.73 -1.64
C ALA A 58 5.49 8.28 -2.08
N ALA A 59 6.46 7.65 -2.75
CA ALA A 59 6.45 6.21 -2.99
C ALA A 59 7.82 5.65 -2.62
N PRO A 60 7.98 5.06 -1.42
CA PRO A 60 9.21 4.43 -1.01
C PRO A 60 9.44 3.15 -1.83
N ASP A 61 10.71 2.85 -2.04
CA ASP A 61 11.14 1.61 -2.65
C ASP A 61 10.77 0.41 -1.78
N LEU A 62 10.65 -0.76 -2.41
CA LEU A 62 10.56 -2.02 -1.69
C LEU A 62 11.98 -2.56 -1.51
N ASP A 63 12.46 -2.64 -0.28
CA ASP A 63 13.79 -3.16 0.03
C ASP A 63 13.78 -4.65 0.41
N GLU A 64 14.98 -5.24 0.42
CA GLU A 64 15.16 -6.65 0.78
C GLU A 64 14.77 -6.94 2.23
N ALA A 65 14.98 -5.99 3.14
CA ALA A 65 14.64 -6.13 4.56
C ALA A 65 13.12 -6.33 4.75
N SER A 66 12.32 -5.53 4.04
CA SER A 66 10.87 -5.68 3.92
C SER A 66 10.52 -7.08 3.41
N ILE A 67 11.17 -7.55 2.34
CA ILE A 67 10.88 -8.88 1.77
C ILE A 67 11.20 -10.00 2.80
N CYS A 68 12.29 -9.89 3.55
CA CYS A 68 12.70 -10.89 4.54
C CYS A 68 11.68 -11.11 5.67
N HIS A 69 10.82 -10.14 5.97
CA HIS A 69 9.73 -10.32 6.95
C HIS A 69 8.70 -11.36 6.53
N LEU A 70 8.57 -11.68 5.24
CA LEU A 70 7.59 -12.66 4.75
C LEU A 70 7.68 -14.02 5.45
N VAL A 71 8.90 -14.44 5.82
CA VAL A 71 9.15 -15.73 6.49
C VAL A 71 8.62 -15.73 7.92
N LYS A 72 8.60 -14.57 8.56
CA LYS A 72 8.13 -14.38 9.95
C LYS A 72 6.63 -14.06 9.99
N LEU A 73 6.04 -13.67 8.86
CA LEU A 73 4.67 -13.20 8.80
C LEU A 73 3.67 -14.37 8.92
N PRO A 74 2.77 -14.36 9.92
CA PRO A 74 1.72 -15.36 10.06
C PRO A 74 0.92 -15.56 8.75
N PRO A 75 0.50 -16.79 8.42
CA PRO A 75 -0.23 -17.08 7.19
C PRO A 75 -1.73 -16.69 7.27
N LEU A 76 -2.06 -15.50 7.77
CA LEU A 76 -3.45 -15.05 7.92
C LEU A 76 -4.04 -14.51 6.61
N HIS A 77 -3.21 -13.95 5.74
CA HIS A 77 -3.59 -13.51 4.39
C HIS A 77 -2.98 -14.41 3.33
N ARG A 78 -3.77 -14.70 2.29
CA ARG A 78 -3.33 -15.41 1.07
C ARG A 78 -2.82 -14.47 -0.02
N ASP A 79 -3.28 -13.23 -0.01
CA ASP A 79 -2.93 -12.24 -1.02
C ASP A 79 -1.46 -11.78 -0.83
N PRO A 80 -0.57 -12.04 -1.80
CA PRO A 80 0.84 -11.66 -1.70
C PRO A 80 1.05 -10.15 -1.57
N PHE A 81 0.18 -9.31 -2.16
CA PHE A 81 0.32 -7.85 -2.08
C PHE A 81 0.08 -7.35 -0.65
N ASN A 82 -0.96 -7.85 0.01
CA ASN A 82 -1.25 -7.51 1.40
C ASN A 82 -0.14 -7.97 2.33
N ARG A 83 0.36 -9.19 2.12
CA ARG A 83 1.50 -9.70 2.90
C ARG A 83 2.72 -8.79 2.75
N MET A 84 3.04 -8.37 1.53
CA MET A 84 4.19 -7.50 1.29
C MET A 84 3.98 -6.08 1.85
N LEU A 85 2.76 -5.52 1.76
CA LEU A 85 2.42 -4.23 2.37
C LEU A 85 2.59 -4.25 3.89
N ILE A 86 2.16 -5.34 4.55
CA ILE A 86 2.36 -5.52 5.99
C ILE A 86 3.84 -5.61 6.32
N CYS A 87 4.61 -6.37 5.55
CA CYS A 87 6.04 -6.49 5.76
C CYS A 87 6.77 -5.15 5.63
N GLN A 88 6.48 -4.39 4.57
CA GLN A 88 7.03 -3.05 4.37
C GLN A 88 6.61 -2.09 5.50
N ALA A 89 5.37 -2.19 5.96
CA ALA A 89 4.91 -1.37 7.08
C ALA A 89 5.62 -1.71 8.40
N ILE A 90 5.87 -2.99 8.67
CA ILE A 90 6.63 -3.45 9.84
C ILE A 90 8.07 -2.94 9.76
N GLU A 91 8.76 -3.13 8.64
CA GLU A 91 10.16 -2.75 8.48
C GLU A 91 10.38 -1.25 8.66
N HIS A 92 9.51 -0.42 8.06
CA HIS A 92 9.66 1.03 8.07
C HIS A 92 8.87 1.73 9.19
N GLY A 93 8.24 0.98 10.11
CA GLY A 93 7.40 1.56 11.17
C GLY A 93 6.23 2.38 10.65
N LEU A 94 5.68 2.01 9.49
CA LEU A 94 4.55 2.70 8.86
C LEU A 94 3.22 2.16 9.36
N ALA A 95 2.20 2.99 9.24
CA ALA A 95 0.83 2.59 9.49
C ALA A 95 0.09 2.31 8.19
N LEU A 96 -0.64 1.21 8.14
CA LEU A 96 -1.49 0.86 7.01
C LEU A 96 -2.82 1.61 7.09
N VAL A 97 -3.23 2.24 5.99
CA VAL A 97 -4.57 2.82 5.82
C VAL A 97 -5.39 1.82 5.01
N THR A 98 -6.31 1.14 5.68
CA THR A 98 -7.07 0.03 5.09
C THR A 98 -8.43 -0.11 5.76
N VAL A 99 -9.40 -0.62 4.99
CA VAL A 99 -10.72 -1.06 5.50
C VAL A 99 -10.74 -2.57 5.80
N ASP A 100 -9.65 -3.27 5.53
CA ASP A 100 -9.50 -4.70 5.77
C ASP A 100 -9.17 -4.95 7.25
N GLU A 101 -10.18 -5.33 8.03
CA GLU A 101 -10.05 -5.58 9.47
C GLU A 101 -9.08 -6.73 9.78
N ALA A 102 -8.89 -7.69 8.87
CA ALA A 102 -7.98 -8.81 9.09
C ALA A 102 -6.52 -8.36 9.20
N ILE A 103 -6.16 -7.17 8.68
CA ILE A 103 -4.82 -6.60 8.85
C ILE A 103 -4.53 -6.31 10.33
N ARG A 104 -5.56 -6.00 11.14
CA ARG A 104 -5.40 -5.72 12.58
C ARG A 104 -4.91 -6.92 13.38
N CYS A 105 -4.97 -8.13 12.81
CA CYS A 105 -4.43 -9.34 13.42
C CYS A 105 -2.89 -9.43 13.30
N TYR A 106 -2.25 -8.53 12.55
CA TYR A 106 -0.80 -8.40 12.53
C TYR A 106 -0.35 -7.32 13.51
N LEU A 107 0.89 -7.45 14.00
CA LEU A 107 1.57 -6.45 14.82
C LEU A 107 2.03 -5.27 13.97
N VAL A 108 1.09 -4.54 13.37
CA VAL A 108 1.32 -3.37 12.53
C VAL A 108 0.38 -2.24 12.95
N SER A 109 0.84 -1.00 12.87
CA SER A 109 -0.03 0.15 13.10
C SER A 109 -1.05 0.27 11.97
N VAL A 110 -2.31 0.57 12.30
CA VAL A 110 -3.41 0.73 11.33
C VAL A 110 -4.13 2.04 11.61
N PHE A 111 -4.40 2.82 10.56
CA PHE A 111 -5.32 3.96 10.60
C PHE A 111 -6.59 3.60 9.82
N GLU A 112 -7.75 3.93 10.37
CA GLU A 112 -9.00 3.82 9.62
C GLU A 112 -9.04 4.86 8.50
N ALA A 113 -9.35 4.39 7.29
CA ALA A 113 -9.75 5.29 6.22
C ALA A 113 -11.14 5.85 6.59
N GLY A 114 -11.20 7.11 7.00
CA GLY A 114 -12.48 7.80 7.23
C GLY A 114 -13.35 7.74 5.97
N VAL A 115 -14.64 7.48 6.16
CA VAL A 115 -15.68 7.37 5.11
C VAL A 115 -15.90 8.70 4.39
#